data_AF-A0A9P0LZ08-F1
#
_entry.id   AF-A0A9P0LZ08-F1
#
_cell.length_a   1.000
_cell.length_b   1.000
_cell.length_c   1.000
_cell.angle_alpha   90.00
_cell.angle_beta   90.00
_cell.angle_gamma   90.00
#
_symmetry.space_group_name_H-M   'P 1'
#
loop_
_entity.id
_entity.type
_entity.pdbx_description
1 polymer ?
#
loop_
_entity_poly.entity_id
_entity_poly.type
_entity_poly.pdbx_seq_one_letter_code
_entity_poly.pdbx_strand_id
1 'polypeptide(L)'
;MARNAEKAMTTLARWRAAQLGEQEKHKKRRPYLASECKSLYACEKWRMQIIREIAKKVSQIQNAGLGEFRIRDLNDEINKLLREKRHWEDQIKELGGPDYQRVGPRMLDHEGKEVPGNRGYKYFGAAKELPGKNGRIWAAIGYS
;
A
#
# COMPACT_ATOMS: atom_id res chain seq x y z
N MET A 1 17.56 29.15 26.56
CA MET A 1 16.61 28.49 25.63
C MET A 1 16.64 26.98 25.90
N ALA A 2 15.60 26.43 26.53
CA ALA A 2 15.55 24.99 26.85
C ALA A 2 15.33 24.15 25.58
N ARG A 3 16.14 23.09 25.43
CA ARG A 3 16.19 22.21 24.25
C ARG A 3 14.84 21.52 24.04
N ASN A 4 14.40 21.45 22.78
CA ASN A 4 13.08 20.98 22.32
C ASN A 4 12.59 19.64 22.92
N ALA A 5 13.53 18.79 23.38
CA ALA A 5 13.26 17.50 24.02
C ALA A 5 12.57 17.62 25.39
N GLU A 6 12.87 18.65 26.19
CA GLU A 6 12.24 18.83 27.52
C GLU A 6 10.78 19.25 27.39
N LYS A 7 10.45 20.07 26.38
CA LYS A 7 9.06 20.47 26.08
C LYS A 7 8.20 19.27 25.67
N ALA A 8 8.78 18.29 24.98
CA ALA A 8 8.11 17.05 24.58
C ALA A 8 7.82 16.09 25.75
N MET A 9 8.56 16.22 26.86
CA MET A 9 8.42 15.38 28.06
C MET A 9 7.51 15.98 29.15
N THR A 10 6.96 17.18 28.92
CA THR A 10 6.04 17.81 29.87
C THR A 10 4.74 17.03 30.00
N THR A 11 4.14 17.04 31.20
CA THR A 11 2.84 16.42 31.47
C THR A 11 1.76 16.91 30.51
N LEU A 12 1.81 18.19 30.12
CA LEU A 12 0.90 18.78 29.13
C LEU A 12 1.11 18.22 27.72
N ALA A 13 2.36 18.02 27.29
CA ALA A 13 2.65 17.40 25.99
C ALA A 13 2.19 15.94 25.94
N ARG A 14 2.41 15.17 27.02
CA ARG A 14 1.91 13.80 27.17
C ARG A 14 0.37 13.74 27.18
N TRP A 15 -0.30 14.67 27.88
CA TRP A 15 -1.77 14.75 27.91
C TRP A 15 -2.37 15.10 26.54
N ARG A 16 -1.78 16.07 25.82
CA ARG A 16 -2.20 16.38 24.43
C ARG A 16 -1.98 15.20 23.49
N ALA A 17 -0.86 14.50 23.60
CA ALA A 17 -0.59 13.30 22.81
C ALA A 17 -1.59 12.17 23.13
N ALA A 18 -1.98 12.00 24.41
CA ALA A 18 -2.99 11.03 24.81
C ALA A 18 -4.39 11.36 24.23
N GLN A 19 -4.83 12.62 24.32
CA GLN A 19 -6.09 13.09 23.71
C GLN A 19 -6.13 12.88 22.18
N LEU A 20 -5.03 13.23 21.50
CA LEU A 20 -4.91 12.99 20.05
C LEU A 20 -4.87 11.48 19.74
N GLY A 21 -4.22 10.67 20.58
CA GLY A 21 -4.18 9.21 20.47
C GLY A 21 -5.55 8.56 20.70
N GLU A 22 -6.38 9.10 21.59
CA GLU A 22 -7.77 8.63 21.79
C GLU A 22 -8.68 8.95 20.61
N GLN A 23 -8.53 10.14 20.01
CA GLN A 23 -9.19 10.44 18.72
C GLN A 23 -8.72 9.52 17.60
N GLU A 24 -7.46 9.08 17.63
CA GLU A 24 -6.92 8.10 16.69
C GLU A 24 -7.52 6.71 16.85
N LYS A 25 -7.75 6.25 18.09
CA LYS A 25 -8.41 4.98 18.39
C LYS A 25 -9.86 4.93 17.88
N HIS A 26 -10.50 6.09 17.71
CA HIS A 26 -11.87 6.22 17.19
C HIS A 26 -11.92 6.43 15.66
N LYS A 27 -10.79 6.37 14.95
CA LYS A 27 -10.82 6.29 13.49
C LYS A 27 -11.53 4.98 13.14
N LYS A 28 -12.76 5.11 12.60
CA LYS A 28 -13.54 3.97 12.08
C LYS A 28 -12.59 3.09 11.27
N ARG A 29 -12.62 1.78 11.50
CA ARG A 29 -11.86 0.85 10.66
C ARG A 29 -12.53 0.79 9.29
N ARG A 30 -11.72 0.57 8.26
CA ARG A 30 -12.25 0.33 6.92
C ARG A 30 -13.08 -0.96 6.96
N PRO A 31 -14.30 -0.96 6.37
CA PRO A 31 -15.07 -2.18 6.21
C PRO A 31 -14.30 -3.24 5.41
N TYR A 32 -14.57 -4.52 5.68
CA TYR A 32 -13.93 -5.60 4.93
C TYR A 32 -14.47 -5.68 3.49
N LEU A 33 -15.77 -5.50 3.31
CA LEU A 33 -16.44 -5.50 2.02
C LEU A 33 -16.70 -4.07 1.56
N ALA A 34 -16.16 -3.70 0.40
CA ALA A 34 -16.43 -2.40 -0.21
C ALA A 34 -17.93 -2.23 -0.56
N SER A 35 -18.59 -3.31 -0.97
CA SER A 35 -20.01 -3.35 -1.38
C SER A 35 -21.01 -2.94 -0.30
N GLU A 36 -20.62 -3.07 0.98
CA GLU A 36 -21.44 -2.62 2.12
C GLU A 36 -21.44 -1.09 2.26
N CYS A 37 -20.45 -0.41 1.69
CA CYS A 37 -20.36 1.04 1.78
C CYS A 37 -21.24 1.70 0.70
N LYS A 38 -22.31 2.37 1.13
CA LYS A 38 -23.26 3.06 0.22
C LYS A 38 -22.99 4.56 0.05
N SER A 39 -21.98 5.10 0.73
CA SER A 39 -21.61 6.51 0.65
C SER A 39 -20.40 6.69 -0.26
N LEU A 40 -20.57 7.47 -1.33
CA LEU A 40 -19.48 7.79 -2.26
C LEU A 40 -18.29 8.44 -1.55
N TYR A 41 -18.56 9.44 -0.70
CA TYR A 41 -17.55 10.13 0.10
C TYR A 41 -16.75 9.18 0.99
N ALA A 42 -17.42 8.23 1.63
CA ALA A 42 -16.74 7.22 2.45
C ALA A 42 -15.86 6.30 1.60
N CYS A 43 -16.34 5.86 0.44
CA CYS A 43 -15.56 5.03 -0.48
C CYS A 43 -14.29 5.74 -0.96
N GLU A 44 -14.39 7.02 -1.34
CA GLU A 44 -13.22 7.82 -1.74
C GLU A 44 -12.21 8.00 -0.60
N LYS A 45 -12.71 8.24 0.62
CA LYS A 45 -11.88 8.30 1.82
C LYS A 45 -11.09 7.01 2.04
N TRP A 46 -11.74 5.85 1.91
CA TRP A 46 -11.09 4.54 2.07
C TRP A 46 -10.08 4.27 0.96
N ARG A 47 -10.43 4.57 -0.29
CA ARG A 47 -9.50 4.51 -1.44
C ARG A 47 -8.24 5.33 -1.17
N MET A 48 -8.39 6.57 -0.70
CA MET A 48 -7.26 7.45 -0.40
C MET A 48 -6.40 6.94 0.77
N GLN A 49 -7.01 6.25 1.73
CA GLN A 49 -6.25 5.60 2.79
C GLN A 49 -5.42 4.42 2.25
N ILE A 50 -5.98 3.58 1.36
CA ILE A 50 -5.23 2.48 0.72
C ILE A 50 -4.03 3.02 -0.05
N ILE A 51 -4.22 4.09 -0.84
CA ILE A 51 -3.14 4.72 -1.62
C ILE A 51 -1.99 5.15 -0.71
N ARG A 52 -2.29 5.75 0.46
CA ARG A 52 -1.28 6.14 1.45
C ARG A 52 -0.57 4.94 2.07
N GLU A 53 -1.28 3.85 2.35
CA GLU A 53 -0.67 2.61 2.85
C GLU A 53 0.26 1.98 1.82
N ILE A 54 -0.15 1.93 0.54
CA ILE A 54 0.70 1.49 -0.58
C ILE A 54 1.95 2.35 -0.67
N ALA A 55 1.82 3.68 -0.68
CA ALA A 55 2.96 4.58 -0.80
C ALA A 55 4.00 4.36 0.31
N LYS A 56 3.55 4.15 1.56
CA LYS A 56 4.44 3.81 2.68
C LYS A 56 5.19 2.50 2.46
N LYS A 57 4.50 1.44 2.03
CA LYS A 57 5.12 0.13 1.78
C LYS A 57 6.05 0.15 0.56
N VAL A 58 5.69 0.89 -0.48
CA VAL A 58 6.56 1.14 -1.63
C VAL A 58 7.83 1.86 -1.19
N SER A 59 7.76 2.86 -0.32
CA SER A 59 8.96 3.49 0.23
C SER A 59 9.82 2.52 1.04
N GLN A 60 9.20 1.62 1.81
CA GLN A 60 9.92 0.60 2.58
C GLN A 60 10.63 -0.40 1.67
N ILE A 61 9.96 -0.94 0.65
CA ILE A 61 10.52 -1.99 -0.22
C ILE A 61 11.63 -1.49 -1.14
N GLN A 62 11.83 -0.17 -1.29
CA GLN A 62 13.01 0.38 -1.96
C GLN A 62 14.31 0.10 -1.17
N ASN A 63 14.23 -0.11 0.15
CA ASN A 63 15.40 -0.44 0.94
C ASN A 63 15.82 -1.92 0.74
N ALA A 64 16.82 -2.14 -0.12
CA ALA A 64 17.36 -3.47 -0.42
C ALA A 64 17.98 -4.20 0.79
N GLY A 65 18.30 -3.48 1.87
CA GLY A 65 18.86 -4.05 3.10
C GLY A 65 17.87 -4.78 4.00
N LEU A 66 16.57 -4.84 3.65
CA LEU A 66 15.52 -5.47 4.47
C LEU A 66 15.59 -7.02 4.50
N GLY A 67 16.39 -7.63 3.64
CA GLY A 67 16.46 -9.08 3.47
C GLY A 67 15.34 -9.64 2.59
N GLU A 68 15.61 -10.75 1.92
CA GLU A 68 14.73 -11.30 0.87
C GLU A 68 13.32 -11.63 1.38
N PHE A 69 13.19 -12.30 2.52
CA PHE A 69 11.89 -12.67 3.08
C PHE A 69 11.00 -11.45 3.31
N ARG A 70 11.57 -10.40 3.93
CA ARG A 70 10.83 -9.16 4.21
C ARG A 70 10.42 -8.43 2.92
N ILE A 71 11.27 -8.44 1.91
CA ILE A 71 10.96 -7.86 0.60
C ILE A 71 9.80 -8.63 -0.06
N ARG A 72 9.77 -9.97 0.04
CA ARG A 72 8.65 -10.80 -0.47
C ARG A 72 7.34 -10.45 0.25
N ASP A 73 7.35 -10.41 1.59
CA ASP A 73 6.18 -10.04 2.39
C ASP A 73 5.64 -8.65 2.03
N LEU A 74 6.51 -7.64 1.96
CA LEU A 74 6.13 -6.28 1.58
C LEU A 74 5.50 -6.25 0.19
N ASN A 75 6.02 -7.06 -0.73
CA ASN A 75 5.49 -7.16 -2.08
C ASN A 75 4.10 -7.79 -2.10
N ASP A 76 3.87 -8.84 -1.33
CA ASP A 76 2.57 -9.49 -1.16
C ASP A 76 1.54 -8.54 -0.54
N GLU A 77 1.95 -7.80 0.50
CA GLU A 77 1.12 -6.79 1.15
C GLU A 77 0.73 -5.66 0.18
N ILE A 78 1.66 -5.16 -0.64
CA ILE A 78 1.35 -4.15 -1.66
C ILE A 78 0.35 -4.70 -2.69
N ASN A 79 0.55 -5.93 -3.16
CA ASN A 79 -0.37 -6.56 -4.11
C ASN A 79 -1.76 -6.77 -3.50
N LYS A 80 -1.84 -7.14 -2.22
CA LYS A 80 -3.12 -7.26 -1.49
C LYS A 80 -3.84 -5.90 -1.43
N LEU A 81 -3.13 -4.83 -1.07
CA LEU A 81 -3.69 -3.48 -1.04
C LEU A 81 -4.13 -2.99 -2.42
N LEU A 82 -3.42 -3.35 -3.50
CA LEU A 82 -3.84 -3.00 -4.86
C LEU A 82 -5.13 -3.70 -5.29
N ARG A 83 -5.32 -4.96 -4.90
CA ARG A 83 -6.60 -5.67 -5.11
C ARG A 83 -7.72 -5.02 -4.32
N GLU A 84 -7.45 -4.69 -3.05
CA GLU A 84 -8.41 -4.00 -2.21
C GLU A 84 -8.81 -2.64 -2.80
N LYS A 85 -7.83 -1.82 -3.23
CA LYS A 85 -8.07 -0.55 -3.93
C LYS A 85 -9.01 -0.72 -5.11
N ARG A 86 -8.82 -1.79 -5.90
CA ARG A 86 -9.66 -2.08 -7.05
C ARG A 86 -11.12 -2.31 -6.65
N HIS A 87 -11.37 -3.07 -5.59
CA HIS A 87 -12.73 -3.27 -5.07
C HIS A 87 -13.39 -1.94 -4.64
N TRP A 88 -12.62 -1.04 -4.03
CA TRP A 88 -13.13 0.30 -3.69
C TRP A 88 -13.39 1.17 -4.92
N GLU A 89 -12.56 1.08 -5.96
CA GLU A 89 -12.77 1.82 -7.22
C GLU A 89 -13.98 1.30 -7.99
N ASP A 90 -14.20 -0.03 -8.00
CA ASP A 90 -15.39 -0.64 -8.59
C ASP A 90 -16.66 -0.20 -7.83
N GLN A 91 -16.63 -0.19 -6.50
CA GLN A 91 -17.75 0.31 -5.69
C GLN A 91 -18.05 1.79 -5.94
N ILE A 92 -17.03 2.64 -6.06
CA ILE A 92 -17.20 4.07 -6.39
C ILE A 92 -17.93 4.20 -7.72
N LYS A 93 -17.52 3.42 -8.72
CA LYS A 93 -18.16 3.41 -10.04
C LYS A 93 -19.61 2.94 -9.97
N GLU A 94 -19.90 1.88 -9.21
CA GLU A 94 -21.28 1.39 -9.01
C GLU A 94 -22.18 2.43 -8.32
N LEU A 95 -21.64 3.25 -7.43
CA LEU A 95 -22.34 4.35 -6.78
C LEU A 95 -22.46 5.62 -7.65
N GLY A 96 -22.07 5.56 -8.93
CA GLY A 96 -22.14 6.69 -9.87
C GLY A 96 -20.96 7.66 -9.79
N GLY A 97 -19.87 7.28 -9.13
CA GLY A 97 -18.64 8.06 -9.04
C GLY A 97 -17.70 7.91 -10.25
N PRO A 98 -16.51 8.54 -10.19
CA PRO A 98 -15.53 8.50 -11.26
C PRO A 98 -14.99 7.09 -11.53
N ASP A 99 -14.81 6.74 -12.80
CA ASP A 99 -14.08 5.53 -13.21
C ASP A 99 -12.57 5.73 -13.05
N TYR A 100 -12.07 5.49 -11.84
CA TYR A 100 -10.65 5.61 -11.52
C TYR A 100 -9.77 4.57 -12.23
N GLN A 101 -10.32 3.49 -12.80
CA GLN A 101 -9.53 2.55 -13.61
C GLN A 101 -9.21 3.15 -14.99
N ARG A 102 -10.09 4.00 -15.51
CA ARG A 102 -9.91 4.70 -16.79
C ARG A 102 -9.16 6.03 -16.64
N VAL A 103 -9.43 6.77 -15.56
CA VAL A 103 -8.94 8.13 -15.35
C VAL A 103 -7.66 8.17 -14.48
N GLY A 104 -7.39 7.11 -13.72
CA GLY A 104 -6.23 7.07 -12.82
C GLY A 104 -4.88 7.04 -13.55
N PRO A 105 -3.81 7.53 -12.91
CA PRO A 105 -2.46 7.40 -13.46
C PRO A 105 -2.15 5.93 -13.70
N ARG A 106 -1.83 5.58 -14.95
CA ARG A 106 -1.39 4.25 -15.32
C ARG A 106 -0.09 3.95 -14.58
N MET A 107 0.04 2.74 -14.05
CA MET A 107 1.32 2.35 -13.45
C MET A 107 2.36 2.28 -14.55
N LEU A 108 3.30 3.21 -14.50
CA LEU A 108 4.49 3.27 -15.34
C LEU A 108 5.56 2.39 -14.69
N ASP A 109 6.25 1.59 -15.49
CA ASP A 109 7.43 0.86 -15.06
C ASP A 109 8.65 1.80 -14.87
N HIS A 110 9.81 1.23 -14.58
CA HIS A 110 11.06 1.99 -14.40
C HIS A 110 11.61 2.54 -15.73
N GLU A 111 11.06 2.09 -16.87
CA GLU A 111 11.35 2.61 -18.21
C GLU A 111 10.33 3.69 -18.63
N GLY A 112 9.38 4.04 -17.77
CA GLY A 112 8.30 4.96 -18.10
C GLY A 112 7.32 4.40 -19.12
N LYS A 113 7.30 3.07 -19.36
CA LYS A 113 6.31 2.39 -20.18
C LYS A 113 5.12 1.98 -19.33
N GLU A 114 3.94 2.10 -19.93
CA GLU A 114 2.72 1.55 -19.36
C GLU A 114 2.87 0.04 -19.22
N VAL A 115 2.73 -0.50 -18.00
CA VAL A 115 2.71 -1.96 -17.80
C VAL A 115 1.48 -2.52 -18.52
N PRO A 116 1.64 -3.32 -19.61
CA PRO A 116 0.51 -3.88 -20.32
C PRO A 116 -0.22 -4.85 -19.41
N GLY A 117 -1.54 -4.64 -19.25
CA GLY A 117 -2.35 -5.42 -18.32
C GLY A 117 -2.20 -4.95 -16.88
N ASN A 118 -3.12 -4.10 -16.44
CA ASN A 118 -3.25 -3.71 -15.02
C ASN A 118 -3.75 -4.87 -14.13
N ARG A 119 -3.56 -6.12 -14.56
CA ARG A 119 -4.02 -7.37 -13.95
C ARG A 119 -2.82 -8.25 -13.68
N GLY A 120 -2.68 -8.70 -12.44
CA GLY A 120 -1.64 -9.66 -12.05
C GLY A 120 -0.83 -9.22 -10.86
N TYR A 121 0.02 -10.14 -10.42
CA TYR A 121 0.96 -9.94 -9.33
C TYR A 121 2.13 -9.07 -9.82
N LYS A 122 2.48 -8.03 -9.06
CA LYS A 122 3.50 -7.04 -9.43
C LYS A 122 4.68 -7.08 -8.46
N TYR A 123 5.86 -6.69 -8.92
CA TYR A 123 7.07 -6.58 -8.09
C TYR A 123 7.49 -5.12 -7.93
N PHE A 124 7.67 -4.66 -6.68
CA PHE A 124 7.99 -3.28 -6.32
C PHE A 124 9.38 -3.15 -5.71
N GLY A 125 10.10 -2.06 -6.01
CA GLY A 125 11.43 -1.76 -5.44
C GLY A 125 12.41 -2.93 -5.52
N ALA A 126 13.12 -3.20 -4.42
CA ALA A 126 14.09 -4.27 -4.31
C ALA A 126 13.50 -5.68 -4.56
N ALA A 127 12.17 -5.82 -4.58
CA ALA A 127 11.56 -7.07 -5.00
C ALA A 127 11.94 -7.38 -6.44
N LYS A 128 12.06 -6.40 -7.35
CA LYS A 128 12.37 -6.69 -8.76
C LYS A 128 13.67 -7.48 -8.96
N GLU A 129 14.60 -7.36 -8.02
CA GLU A 129 15.93 -7.98 -8.07
C GLU A 129 16.01 -9.35 -7.38
N LEU A 130 14.91 -9.82 -6.78
CA LEU A 130 14.90 -11.11 -6.10
C LEU A 130 15.07 -12.28 -7.08
N PRO A 131 15.90 -13.29 -6.73
CA PRO A 131 16.07 -14.49 -7.54
C PRO A 131 14.74 -15.23 -7.72
N GLY A 132 14.48 -15.68 -8.96
CA GLY A 132 13.25 -16.38 -9.36
C GLY A 132 12.22 -15.55 -10.15
N LYS A 133 12.53 -14.30 -10.52
CA LYS A 133 11.63 -13.40 -11.28
C LYS A 133 11.83 -13.41 -12.78
N ASN A 134 13.03 -13.77 -13.22
CA ASN A 134 13.26 -14.29 -14.55
C ASN A 134 13.38 -15.81 -14.42
N GLY A 135 12.62 -16.54 -15.21
CA GLY A 135 12.73 -18.00 -15.30
C GLY A 135 14.17 -18.39 -15.59
N ARG A 136 14.93 -18.71 -14.54
CA ARG A 136 15.97 -19.72 -14.61
C ARG A 136 15.29 -21.02 -14.24
N ILE A 137 14.75 -21.62 -15.29
CA ILE A 137 14.76 -23.05 -15.58
C ILE A 137 15.33 -23.85 -14.40
N TRP A 138 14.45 -24.59 -13.75
CA TRP A 138 14.86 -25.79 -13.03
C TRP A 138 15.59 -26.69 -14.03
N ALA A 139 16.89 -26.84 -13.84
CA ALA A 139 17.63 -28.00 -14.30
C ALA A 139 18.31 -28.64 -13.08
N ALA A 140 17.51 -29.28 -12.25
CA ALA A 140 17.88 -30.60 -11.73
C ALA A 140 17.15 -31.56 -12.68
N ILE A 141 17.79 -32.50 -13.38
CA ILE A 141 18.47 -33.70 -12.88
C ILE A 141 19.38 -34.24 -14.02
N GLY A 142 20.55 -34.82 -13.68
CA GLY A 142 21.25 -35.75 -14.58
C GLY A 142 22.72 -36.02 -14.27
N TYR A 143 22.98 -37.02 -13.42
CA TYR A 143 24.12 -37.96 -13.42
C TYR A 143 25.50 -37.48 -13.93
N SER A 144 26.45 -37.29 -13.01
CA SER A 144 27.64 -38.13 -12.75
C SER A 144 28.64 -37.41 -11.85
#